data_AF-X1ALJ1-F1
#
_entry.id   AF-X1ALJ1-F1
#
_cell.length_a   1.000
_cell.length_b   1.000
_cell.length_c   1.000
_cell.angle_alpha   90.00
_cell.angle_beta   90.00
_cell.angle_gamma   90.00
#
_symmetry.space_group_name_H-M   'P 1'
#
loop_
_entity.id
_entity.type
_entity.pdbx_description
1 polymer ?
#
loop_
_entity_poly.entity_id
_entity_poly.type
_entity_poly.pdbx_seq_one_letter_code
_entity_poly.pdbx_strand_id
1 'polypeptide(L)'
;MNIKQMLEKTAREVPQKTAIILGSQRVTYRELDEASNRVANALISLGMKKGDHVAILMSYTPEWLINYFGVVKAGGKTVILNAMLKAPEYDFLLRDSDSTILLTEKGFLRCYL
;
A
#
# COMPACT_ATOMS: atom_id res chain seq x y z
N MET A 1 12.57 -1.74 16.73
CA MET A 1 11.22 -2.18 16.32
C MET A 1 10.83 -1.37 15.09
N ASN A 2 10.49 -2.02 13.97
CA ASN A 2 10.07 -1.34 12.74
C ASN A 2 8.52 -1.28 12.63
N ILE A 3 8.02 -0.54 11.64
CA ILE A 3 6.57 -0.29 11.51
C ILE A 3 5.76 -1.56 11.23
N LYS A 4 6.32 -2.52 10.47
CA LYS A 4 5.75 -3.87 10.28
C LYS A 4 5.53 -4.57 11.61
N GLN A 5 6.59 -4.66 12.43
CA GLN A 5 6.55 -5.32 13.73
C GLN A 5 5.54 -4.65 14.67
N MET A 6 5.40 -3.32 14.60
CA MET A 6 4.42 -2.59 15.40
C MET A 6 2.99 -2.97 15.03
N LEU A 7 2.67 -3.05 13.73
CA LEU A 7 1.36 -3.50 13.27
C LEU A 7 1.07 -4.94 13.71
N GLU A 8 1.99 -5.87 13.44
CA GLU A 8 1.83 -7.29 13.78
C GLU A 8 1.66 -7.50 15.28
N LYS A 9 2.43 -6.77 16.10
CA LYS A 9 2.29 -6.80 17.57
C LYS A 9 0.91 -6.29 18.00
N THR A 10 0.48 -5.14 17.47
CA THR A 10 -0.80 -4.53 17.85
C THR A 10 -1.99 -5.39 17.40
N ALA A 11 -1.91 -6.01 16.22
CA ALA A 11 -2.92 -6.94 15.73
C ALA A 11 -3.06 -8.22 16.58
N ARG A 12 -1.96 -8.66 17.23
CA ARG A 12 -2.00 -9.76 18.21
C ARG A 12 -2.56 -9.32 19.56
N GLU A 13 -2.15 -8.15 20.06
CA GLU A 13 -2.51 -7.70 21.41
C GLU A 13 -3.94 -7.15 21.51
N VAL A 14 -4.40 -6.42 20.49
CA VAL A 14 -5.72 -5.76 20.47
C VAL A 14 -6.43 -5.95 19.12
N PRO A 15 -6.69 -7.20 18.69
CA PRO A 15 -7.15 -7.52 17.34
C PRO A 15 -8.43 -6.80 16.91
N GLN A 16 -9.37 -6.61 17.83
CA GLN A 16 -10.69 -6.05 17.56
C GLN A 16 -10.75 -4.52 17.67
N LYS A 17 -9.64 -3.87 18.07
CA LYS A 17 -9.59 -2.41 18.14
C LYS A 17 -9.58 -1.84 16.72
N THR A 18 -10.40 -0.83 16.47
CA THR A 18 -10.40 -0.11 15.19
C THR A 18 -9.05 0.57 14.95
N ALA A 19 -8.43 0.28 13.80
CA ALA A 19 -7.20 0.89 13.32
C ALA A 19 -7.48 2.04 12.34
N ILE A 20 -8.49 1.89 11.48
CA ILE A 20 -8.86 2.87 10.45
C ILE A 20 -10.34 3.19 10.56
N ILE A 21 -10.68 4.48 10.46
CA ILE A 21 -12.05 4.99 10.36
C ILE A 21 -12.13 5.86 9.11
N LEU A 22 -13.04 5.54 8.21
CA LEU A 22 -13.39 6.40 7.07
C LEU A 22 -14.91 6.45 6.94
N GLY A 23 -15.52 7.55 7.37
CA GLY A 23 -16.98 7.66 7.45
C GLY A 23 -17.57 6.56 8.34
N SER A 24 -18.42 5.71 7.77
CA SER A 24 -19.01 4.56 8.47
C SER A 24 -18.12 3.31 8.47
N GLN A 25 -17.12 3.26 7.58
CA GLN A 25 -16.22 2.12 7.47
C GLN A 25 -15.26 2.08 8.67
N ARG A 26 -15.09 0.88 9.21
CA ARG A 26 -14.16 0.59 10.31
C ARG A 26 -13.33 -0.62 9.91
N VAL A 27 -12.02 -0.50 10.03
CA VAL A 27 -11.07 -1.61 9.83
C VAL A 27 -10.34 -1.82 11.15
N THR A 28 -10.41 -3.03 11.68
CA THR A 28 -9.71 -3.43 12.90
C THR A 28 -8.23 -3.69 12.64
N TYR A 29 -7.43 -3.74 13.71
CA TYR A 29 -6.01 -4.09 13.58
C TYR A 29 -5.81 -5.51 13.00
N ARG A 30 -6.68 -6.47 13.33
CA ARG A 30 -6.66 -7.81 12.74
C ARG A 30 -6.89 -7.75 11.22
N GLU A 31 -7.95 -7.07 10.80
CA GLU A 31 -8.30 -6.97 9.38
C GLU A 31 -7.21 -6.26 8.57
N LEU A 32 -6.62 -5.18 9.12
CA LEU A 32 -5.50 -4.49 8.49
C LEU A 32 -4.27 -5.41 8.35
N ASP A 33 -3.94 -6.17 9.39
CA ASP A 33 -2.81 -7.10 9.36
C ASP A 33 -3.01 -8.22 8.33
N GLU A 34 -4.17 -8.86 8.35
CA GLU A 34 -4.51 -9.96 7.44
C GLU A 34 -4.62 -9.49 5.99
N ALA A 35 -5.26 -8.35 5.74
CA ALA A 35 -5.37 -7.80 4.39
C ALA A 35 -4.01 -7.38 3.84
N SER A 36 -3.17 -6.73 4.64
CA SER A 36 -1.81 -6.37 4.23
C SER A 36 -0.93 -7.60 4.00
N ASN A 37 -1.10 -8.70 4.76
CA ASN A 37 -0.41 -9.96 4.49
C ASN A 37 -0.79 -10.54 3.11
N ARG A 38 -2.08 -10.46 2.73
CA ARG A 38 -2.52 -10.89 1.39
C ARG A 38 -1.86 -10.08 0.28
N VAL A 39 -1.79 -8.75 0.44
CA VAL A 39 -1.11 -7.88 -0.53
C VAL A 39 0.38 -8.22 -0.61
N ALA A 40 1.05 -8.38 0.53
CA ALA A 40 2.48 -8.75 0.56
C ALA A 40 2.75 -10.06 -0.19
N ASN A 41 1.94 -11.08 0.04
CA ASN A 41 2.06 -12.37 -0.64
C ASN A 41 1.81 -12.25 -2.15
N ALA A 42 0.83 -11.44 -2.56
CA ALA A 42 0.56 -11.18 -3.97
C ALA A 42 1.75 -10.49 -4.65
N LEU A 43 2.33 -9.46 -4.02
CA LEU A 43 3.52 -8.78 -4.54
C LEU A 43 4.73 -9.71 -4.67
N ILE A 44 4.99 -10.54 -3.65
CA ILE A 44 6.06 -11.55 -3.69
C ILE A 44 5.81 -12.54 -4.83
N SER A 45 4.56 -12.96 -5.04
CA SER A 45 4.20 -13.88 -6.13
C SER A 45 4.36 -13.26 -7.53
N LEU A 46 4.30 -11.92 -7.63
CA LEU A 46 4.64 -11.17 -8.85
C LEU A 46 6.15 -11.01 -9.07
N GLY A 47 6.98 -11.60 -8.20
CA GLY A 47 8.44 -11.59 -8.31
C GLY A 47 9.13 -10.44 -7.59
N MET A 48 8.40 -9.67 -6.78
CA MET A 48 8.97 -8.59 -5.96
C MET A 48 10.03 -9.13 -5.01
N LYS A 49 11.15 -8.43 -4.93
CA LYS A 49 12.26 -8.70 -4.01
C LYS A 49 12.32 -7.64 -2.91
N LYS A 50 13.01 -7.99 -1.83
CA LYS A 50 13.28 -7.05 -0.73
C LYS A 50 14.09 -5.86 -1.27
N GLY A 51 13.63 -4.65 -0.96
CA GLY A 51 14.25 -3.40 -1.39
C GLY A 51 13.71 -2.82 -2.69
N ASP A 52 12.90 -3.58 -3.45
CA ASP A 52 12.23 -3.08 -4.65
C ASP A 52 11.29 -1.92 -4.32
N HIS A 53 11.18 -0.97 -5.24
CA HIS A 53 10.27 0.16 -5.12
C HIS A 53 8.90 -0.20 -5.72
N VAL A 54 7.84 0.12 -4.98
CA VAL A 54 6.45 -0.03 -5.42
C VAL A 54 5.78 1.33 -5.35
N ALA A 55 5.33 1.81 -6.51
CA ALA A 55 4.55 3.03 -6.59
C ALA A 55 3.11 2.78 -6.16
N ILE A 56 2.54 3.70 -5.39
CA ILE A 56 1.13 3.68 -4.98
C ILE A 56 0.47 4.97 -5.47
N LEU A 57 -0.50 4.83 -6.38
CA LEU A 57 -1.37 5.90 -6.86
C LEU A 57 -2.83 5.53 -6.62
N MET A 58 -3.37 5.96 -5.49
CA MET A 58 -4.74 5.64 -5.08
C MET A 58 -5.30 6.77 -4.22
N SER A 59 -6.62 6.85 -4.12
CA SER A 59 -7.30 7.70 -3.13
C SER A 59 -6.95 7.26 -1.70
N TYR A 60 -7.01 8.19 -0.74
CA TYR A 60 -6.78 7.88 0.68
C TYR A 60 -7.97 7.14 1.32
N THR A 61 -8.13 5.88 0.95
CA THR A 61 -9.11 4.93 1.51
C THR A 61 -8.42 3.92 2.42
N PRO A 62 -9.16 3.07 3.17
CA PRO A 62 -8.51 2.00 3.95
C PRO A 62 -7.62 1.09 3.10
N GLU A 63 -7.98 0.86 1.83
CA GLU A 63 -7.18 0.10 0.87
C GLU A 63 -5.80 0.72 0.65
N TRP A 64 -5.67 2.05 0.67
CA TRP A 64 -4.38 2.72 0.57
C TRP A 64 -3.43 2.27 1.68
N LEU A 65 -3.91 2.25 2.92
CA LEU A 65 -3.09 1.87 4.08
C LEU A 65 -2.82 0.35 4.11
N ILE A 66 -3.81 -0.46 3.69
CA ILE A 66 -3.64 -1.91 3.49
C ILE A 66 -2.52 -2.19 2.48
N ASN A 67 -2.52 -1.49 1.33
CA ASN A 67 -1.51 -1.64 0.30
C ASN A 67 -0.14 -1.15 0.75
N TYR A 68 -0.07 -0.01 1.44
CA TYR A 68 1.16 0.49 2.05
C TYR A 68 1.80 -0.55 2.97
N PHE A 69 1.03 -1.11 3.91
CA PHE A 69 1.55 -2.14 4.80
C PHE A 69 1.88 -3.43 4.06
N GLY A 70 1.17 -3.76 2.98
CA GLY A 70 1.50 -4.88 2.10
C GLY A 70 2.90 -4.75 1.50
N VAL A 71 3.24 -3.58 0.94
CA VAL A 71 4.59 -3.29 0.41
C VAL A 71 5.64 -3.39 1.50
N VAL A 72 5.39 -2.76 2.65
CA VAL A 72 6.31 -2.81 3.80
C VAL A 72 6.53 -4.24 4.29
N LYS A 73 5.48 -5.06 4.33
CA LYS A 73 5.53 -6.45 4.78
C LYS A 73 6.28 -7.37 3.82
N ALA A 74 6.15 -7.12 2.51
CA ALA A 74 6.95 -7.73 1.45
C ALA A 74 8.42 -7.29 1.49
N GLY A 75 8.76 -6.27 2.28
CA GLY A 75 10.12 -5.75 2.43
C GLY A 75 10.51 -4.74 1.34
N GLY A 76 9.54 -4.17 0.63
CA GLY A 76 9.77 -3.12 -0.36
C GLY A 76 9.81 -1.73 0.22
N LYS A 77 10.03 -0.78 -0.69
CA LYS A 77 9.97 0.66 -0.45
C LYS A 77 8.76 1.23 -1.17
N THR A 78 7.96 2.00 -0.46
CA THR A 78 6.78 2.64 -1.06
C THR A 78 7.15 3.99 -1.67
N VAL A 79 6.73 4.21 -2.91
CA VAL A 79 6.76 5.52 -3.58
C VAL A 79 5.33 6.03 -3.62
N ILE A 80 5.04 7.09 -2.86
CA ILE A 80 3.68 7.63 -2.76
C ILE A 80 3.48 8.70 -3.84
N LEU A 81 2.57 8.44 -4.78
CA LEU A 81 2.22 9.39 -5.81
C LEU A 81 1.02 10.23 -5.37
N ASN A 82 1.08 11.53 -5.65
CA ASN A 82 -0.03 12.44 -5.36
C ASN A 82 -1.13 12.26 -6.41
N ALA A 83 -2.29 11.77 -5.98
CA ALA A 83 -3.49 11.58 -6.80
C ALA A 83 -4.03 12.84 -7.51
N MET A 84 -3.60 14.04 -7.09
CA MET A 84 -4.03 15.31 -7.70
C MET A 84 -3.18 15.72 -8.91
N LEU A 85 -2.13 14.97 -9.24
CA LEU A 85 -1.26 15.25 -10.38
C LEU A 85 -1.90 14.79 -11.70
N LYS A 86 -1.36 15.29 -12.81
CA LYS A 86 -1.75 14.98 -14.18
C LYS A 86 -0.81 13.96 -14.81
N ALA A 87 -1.27 13.34 -15.90
CA ALA A 87 -0.54 12.31 -16.64
C ALA A 87 0.96 12.62 -16.89
N PRO A 88 1.36 13.82 -17.36
CA PRO A 88 2.79 14.10 -17.61
C PRO A 88 3.67 14.13 -16.36
N GLU A 89 3.11 14.55 -15.22
CA GLU A 89 3.83 14.61 -13.94
C GLU A 89 4.08 13.21 -13.39
N TYR A 90 3.15 12.28 -13.64
CA TYR A 90 3.29 10.89 -13.26
C TYR A 90 4.40 10.15 -14.04
N ASP A 91 4.53 10.40 -15.35
CA ASP A 91 5.56 9.73 -16.17
C ASP A 91 6.97 10.07 -15.67
N PHE A 92 7.21 11.35 -15.34
CA PHE A 92 8.48 11.76 -14.73
C PHE A 92 8.72 11.05 -13.39
N LEU A 93 7.75 11.09 -12.47
CA LEU A 93 7.89 10.51 -11.14
C LEU A 93 8.09 8.98 -11.19
N LEU A 94 7.38 8.26 -12.05
CA LEU A 94 7.55 6.81 -12.18
C LEU A 94 8.90 6.43 -12.78
N ARG A 95 9.40 7.21 -13.75
CA ARG A 95 10.73 6.97 -14.34
C ARG A 95 11.85 7.21 -13.35
N ASP A 96 11.69 8.19 -12.47
CA ASP A 96 12.67 8.53 -11.43
C ASP A 96 12.63 7.59 -10.22
N SER A 97 11.51 6.90 -9.98
CA SER A 97 11.26 6.20 -8.72
C SER A 97 11.76 4.75 -8.64
N ASP A 98 12.51 4.26 -9.62
CA ASP A 98 12.98 2.87 -9.73
C ASP A 98 11.86 1.81 -9.54
N SER A 99 10.60 2.21 -9.75
CA SER A 99 9.45 1.39 -9.39
C SER A 99 9.12 0.42 -10.51
N THR A 100 9.11 -0.86 -10.19
CA THR A 100 8.80 -1.93 -11.16
C THR A 100 7.34 -2.40 -11.06
N ILE A 101 6.64 -1.99 -9.99
CA ILE A 101 5.23 -2.31 -9.73
C ILE A 101 4.49 -1.02 -9.40
N LEU A 102 3.32 -0.83 -10.01
CA LEU A 102 2.36 0.23 -9.66
C LEU A 102 1.10 -0.41 -9.06
N LEU A 103 0.78 -0.06 -7.82
CA LEU A 103 -0.53 -0.31 -7.21
C LEU A 103 -1.43 0.89 -7.44
N THR A 104 -2.55 0.66 -8.12
CA THR A 104 -3.52 1.71 -8.44
C THR A 104 -4.95 1.20 -8.46
N GLU A 105 -5.90 2.12 -8.52
CA GLU A 105 -7.33 1.83 -8.65
C GLU A 105 -7.86 2.24 -10.02
N LYS A 106 -9.02 1.67 -10.40
CA LYS A 106 -9.59 1.87 -11.74
C LYS A 106 -9.76 3.33 -12.13
N GLY A 107 -10.02 4.22 -11.16
CA GLY A 107 -10.17 5.66 -11.38
C GLY A 107 -8.93 6.32 -11.99
N PHE A 108 -7.73 5.80 -11.74
CA PHE A 108 -6.46 6.36 -12.24
C PHE A 108 -5.94 5.68 -13.50
N LEU A 109 -6.57 4.60 -13.99
CA LEU A 109 -6.11 3.91 -15.20
C LEU A 109 -6.23 4.77 -16.46
N ARG A 110 -7.18 5.72 -16.52
CA ARG A 110 -7.32 6.68 -17.62
C ARG A 110 -6.24 7.77 -17.64
N CYS A 111 -5.43 7.88 -16.59
CA CYS A 111 -4.30 8.81 -16.57
C CYS A 111 -3.04 8.22 -17.25
N TYR A 112 -3.05 6.92 -17.58
CA TYR A 112 -1.89 6.20 -18.14
C TYR A 112 -2.15 5.54 -19.50
N LEU A 113 -3.38 5.60 -20.02
CA LEU A 113 -3.77 5.17 -21.37
C LEU A 113 -4.21 6.38 -22.17
#